data_AF-A0A377YZ13-F1
#
_entry.id   AF-A0A377YZ13-F1
#
_cell.length_a   1.000
_cell.length_b   1.000
_cell.length_c   1.000
_cell.angle_alpha   90.00
_cell.angle_beta   90.00
_cell.angle_gamma   90.00
#
_symmetry.space_group_name_H-M   'P 1'
#
loop_
_entity.id
_entity.type
_entity.pdbx_description
1 polymer ?
#
loop_
_entity_poly.entity_id
_entity_poly.type
_entity_poly.pdbx_seq_one_letter_code
_entity_poly.pdbx_strand_id
1 'polypeptide(L)'
;MNIATGKTSGQGPVGFSAAMLPFLQDDEARSVQRQRVADNYPGADAYYSAVLTLFGQGWDQHRFRFTASGELQPDWNQECASSH
;
A
#
# COMPACT_ATOMS: atom_id res chain seq x y z
N MET A 1 1.48 -14.69 -12.05
CA MET A 1 0.18 -15.08 -12.65
C MET A 1 0.39 -15.20 -14.15
N ASN A 2 -0.08 -16.29 -14.76
CA ASN A 2 -0.17 -16.36 -16.21
C ASN A 2 -1.44 -15.61 -16.66
N ILE A 3 -1.27 -14.60 -17.51
CA ILE A 3 -2.37 -13.67 -17.88
C ILE A 3 -3.44 -14.36 -18.73
N ALA A 4 -3.08 -15.37 -19.54
CA ALA A 4 -4.02 -16.08 -20.40
C ALA A 4 -4.84 -17.17 -19.68
N THR A 5 -4.26 -17.78 -18.65
CA THR A 5 -4.85 -18.97 -17.98
C THR A 5 -5.26 -18.70 -16.53
N GLY A 6 -4.90 -17.55 -15.96
CA GLY A 6 -5.14 -17.23 -14.56
C GLY A 6 -4.28 -18.03 -13.55
N LYS A 7 -3.45 -18.98 -14.02
CA LYS A 7 -2.65 -19.83 -13.13
C LYS A 7 -1.67 -18.97 -12.29
N THR A 8 -1.72 -19.11 -10.98
CA THR A 8 -0.80 -18.48 -10.02
C THR A 8 0.32 -19.44 -9.64
N SER A 9 1.44 -18.90 -9.13
CA SER A 9 2.58 -19.67 -8.65
C SER A 9 3.35 -18.86 -7.63
N GLY A 10 3.89 -19.55 -6.61
CA GLY A 10 4.67 -18.95 -5.52
C GLY A 10 3.84 -18.08 -4.58
N GLN A 11 4.53 -17.52 -3.59
CA GLN A 11 3.99 -16.48 -2.71
C GLN A 11 4.66 -15.16 -3.05
N GLY A 12 3.88 -14.10 -3.24
CA GLY A 12 4.41 -12.77 -3.52
C GLY A 12 5.15 -12.17 -2.32
N PRO A 13 6.14 -11.28 -2.55
CA PRO A 13 6.87 -10.60 -1.47
C PRO A 13 5.95 -9.68 -0.67
N VAL A 14 6.41 -9.19 0.50
CA VAL A 14 5.61 -8.34 1.40
C VAL A 14 5.05 -7.08 0.71
N GLY A 15 5.80 -6.50 -0.23
CA GLY A 15 5.34 -5.35 -1.01
C GLY A 15 4.04 -5.60 -1.77
N PHE A 16 3.78 -6.84 -2.20
CA PHE A 16 2.50 -7.20 -2.84
C PHE A 16 1.34 -7.16 -1.85
N SER A 17 1.56 -7.60 -0.61
CA SER A 17 0.54 -7.48 0.45
C SER A 17 0.21 -6.03 0.74
N ALA A 18 1.21 -5.15 0.79
CA ALA A 18 0.96 -3.73 0.97
C ALA A 18 0.18 -3.14 -0.22
N ALA A 19 0.55 -3.47 -1.46
CA ALA A 19 -0.15 -3.01 -2.65
C ALA A 19 -1.63 -3.47 -2.73
N MET A 20 -2.00 -4.54 -2.03
CA MET A 20 -3.38 -5.04 -1.95
C MET A 20 -4.25 -4.29 -0.94
N LEU A 21 -3.66 -3.56 0.02
CA LEU A 21 -4.41 -2.82 1.05
C LEU A 21 -5.46 -1.86 0.46
N PRO A 22 -5.14 -0.99 -0.52
CA PRO A 22 -6.13 -0.11 -1.14
C PRO A 22 -7.14 -0.83 -2.04
N PHE A 23 -6.83 -2.05 -2.50
CA PHE A 23 -7.66 -2.81 -3.44
C PHE A 23 -8.73 -3.64 -2.72
N LEU A 24 -8.37 -4.28 -1.61
CA LEU A 24 -9.24 -5.19 -0.88
C LEU A 24 -10.40 -4.44 -0.21
N GLN A 25 -11.62 -4.70 -0.65
CA GLN A 25 -12.84 -4.14 -0.04
C GLN A 25 -13.28 -4.89 1.22
N ASP A 26 -12.88 -6.16 1.34
CA ASP A 26 -13.15 -6.99 2.51
C ASP A 26 -12.20 -6.64 3.67
N ASP A 27 -12.76 -6.33 4.84
CA ASP A 27 -12.01 -5.85 5.99
C ASP A 27 -11.16 -6.94 6.66
N GLU A 28 -11.63 -8.19 6.67
CA GLU A 28 -10.89 -9.32 7.23
C GLU A 28 -9.66 -9.63 6.36
N ALA A 29 -9.85 -9.74 5.05
CA ALA A 29 -8.77 -9.94 4.10
C ALA A 29 -7.75 -8.79 4.16
N ARG A 30 -8.21 -7.54 4.28
CA ARG A 30 -7.33 -6.38 4.44
C ARG A 30 -6.55 -6.43 5.75
N SER A 31 -7.19 -6.85 6.85
CA SER A 31 -6.53 -7.03 8.15
C SER A 31 -5.42 -8.09 8.08
N VAL A 32 -5.66 -9.22 7.40
CA VAL A 32 -4.63 -10.26 7.18
C VAL A 32 -3.44 -9.70 6.40
N GLN A 33 -3.67 -8.92 5.33
CA GLN A 33 -2.57 -8.30 4.59
C GLN A 33 -1.83 -7.25 5.42
N ARG A 34 -2.55 -6.46 6.21
CA ARG A 34 -1.96 -5.46 7.11
C ARG A 34 -1.05 -6.10 8.14
N GLN A 35 -1.50 -7.20 8.75
CA GLN A 35 -0.69 -7.98 9.70
C GLN A 35 0.58 -8.52 9.04
N ARG A 36 0.46 -9.12 7.85
CA ARG A 36 1.62 -9.64 7.11
C ARG A 36 2.66 -8.54 6.81
N VAL A 37 2.22 -7.33 6.47
CA VAL A 37 3.10 -6.17 6.23
C VAL A 37 3.78 -5.71 7.53
N ALA A 38 3.05 -5.68 8.65
CA ALA A 38 3.62 -5.32 9.95
C ALA A 38 4.69 -6.33 10.40
N ASP A 39 4.42 -7.63 10.27
CA ASP A 39 5.33 -8.70 10.70
C ASP A 39 6.58 -8.84 9.82
N ASN A 40 6.49 -8.45 8.54
CA ASN A 40 7.53 -8.64 7.54
C ASN A 40 7.95 -7.32 6.89
N TYR A 41 8.01 -6.24 7.67
CA TYR A 41 8.29 -4.91 7.13
C TYR A 41 9.60 -4.91 6.31
N PRO A 42 9.60 -4.33 5.09
CA PRO A 42 10.77 -4.42 4.21
C PRO A 42 11.99 -3.72 4.82
N GLY A 43 13.12 -4.42 4.80
CA GLY A 43 14.43 -3.89 5.18
C GLY A 43 15.01 -2.92 4.14
N ALA A 44 16.16 -2.32 4.47
CA ALA A 44 16.83 -1.32 3.63
C ALA A 44 17.31 -1.86 2.26
N ASP A 45 17.52 -3.17 2.14
CA ASP A 45 17.92 -3.88 0.93
C ASP A 45 16.72 -4.23 0.00
N ALA A 46 15.50 -4.08 0.49
CA ALA A 46 14.28 -4.49 -0.20
C ALA A 46 13.57 -3.32 -0.91
N TYR A 47 14.32 -2.51 -1.66
CA TYR A 47 13.86 -1.26 -2.31
C TYR A 47 12.46 -1.37 -2.94
N TYR A 48 12.23 -2.38 -3.80
CA TYR A 48 10.95 -2.53 -4.49
C TYR A 48 9.78 -2.80 -3.52
N SER A 49 10.00 -3.65 -2.50
CA SER A 49 8.99 -3.91 -1.47
C SER A 49 8.78 -2.68 -0.58
N ALA A 50 9.82 -1.92 -0.29
CA ALA A 50 9.74 -0.67 0.46
C ALA A 50 8.87 0.37 -0.27
N VAL A 51 9.11 0.59 -1.56
CA VAL A 51 8.30 1.53 -2.37
C VAL A 51 6.82 1.10 -2.41
N LEU A 52 6.55 -0.18 -2.66
CA LEU A 52 5.15 -0.68 -2.64
C LEU A 52 4.51 -0.54 -1.25
N THR A 53 5.29 -0.73 -0.19
CA THR A 53 4.82 -0.55 1.19
C THR A 53 4.47 0.90 1.47
N LEU A 54 5.29 1.86 1.04
CA LEU A 54 5.00 3.28 1.18
C LEU A 54 3.67 3.67 0.53
N PHE A 55 3.40 3.21 -0.69
CA PHE A 55 2.12 3.52 -1.35
C PHE A 55 0.94 2.80 -0.70
N GLY A 56 1.03 1.48 -0.54
CA GLY A 56 -0.08 0.67 -0.06
C GLY A 56 -0.45 0.97 1.39
N GLN A 57 0.55 0.97 2.28
CA GLN A 57 0.35 1.24 3.69
C GLN A 57 0.12 2.73 3.95
N GLY A 58 0.77 3.63 3.19
CA GLY A 58 0.51 5.06 3.29
C GLY A 58 -0.95 5.40 2.94
N TRP A 59 -1.50 4.76 1.91
CA TRP A 59 -2.92 4.88 1.61
C TRP A 59 -3.79 4.27 2.74
N ASP A 60 -3.51 3.06 3.21
CA ASP A 60 -4.29 2.43 4.29
C ASP A 60 -4.31 3.29 5.59
N GLN A 61 -3.20 3.97 5.88
CA GLN A 61 -3.04 4.89 7.03
C GLN A 61 -3.53 6.32 6.78
N HIS A 62 -4.23 6.60 5.68
CA HIS A 62 -4.75 7.93 5.32
C HIS A 62 -3.67 9.02 5.15
N ARG A 63 -2.41 8.66 4.86
CA ARG A 63 -1.33 9.64 4.60
C ARG A 63 -1.57 10.48 3.34
N PHE A 64 -2.33 9.94 2.38
CA PHE A 64 -2.74 10.63 1.16
C PHE A 64 -4.00 10.01 0.55
N ARG A 65 -4.76 10.79 -0.21
CA ARG A 65 -5.90 10.35 -1.04
C ARG A 65 -5.83 11.01 -2.41
N PHE A 66 -6.64 10.52 -3.34
CA PHE A 66 -6.87 11.17 -4.62
C PHE A 66 -8.33 11.62 -4.70
N THR A 67 -8.56 12.82 -5.23
CA THR A 67 -9.92 13.28 -5.55
C THR A 67 -10.49 12.50 -6.73
N ALA A 68 -11.79 12.65 -6.99
CA ALA A 68 -12.41 12.14 -8.21
C ALA A 68 -11.82 12.76 -9.49
N SER A 69 -11.22 13.96 -9.42
CA SER A 69 -10.49 14.60 -10.53
C SER A 69 -9.04 14.14 -10.65
N GLY A 70 -8.56 13.26 -9.74
CA GLY A 70 -7.20 12.73 -9.76
C GLY A 70 -6.15 13.61 -9.07
N GLU A 71 -6.57 14.64 -8.34
CA GLU A 71 -5.67 15.51 -7.58
C GLU A 71 -5.19 14.82 -6.30
N LEU A 72 -3.91 14.98 -5.96
CA LEU A 72 -3.33 14.45 -4.73
C LEU A 72 -3.78 15.29 -3.54
N GLN A 73 -4.36 14.64 -2.53
CA GLN A 73 -4.71 15.20 -1.23
C GLN A 73 -3.81 14.57 -0.16
N PRO A 74 -2.65 15.18 0.15
CA PRO A 74 -1.78 14.69 1.20
C PRO A 74 -2.30 15.12 2.57
N ASP A 75 -2.13 14.25 3.57
CA ASP A 75 -2.38 14.59 4.97
C ASP A 75 -1.06 15.01 5.63
N TRP A 76 -0.73 16.30 5.51
CA TRP A 76 0.54 16.84 5.99
C TRP A 76 0.56 17.15 7.49
N ASN A 77 -0.53 16.93 8.23
CA ASN A 77 -0.76 17.57 9.54
C ASN A 77 -0.60 19.11 9.48
N GLN A 78 -1.12 19.83 10.46
CA GLN A 78 -1.30 21.29 10.38
C GLN A 78 -0.01 22.13 10.23
N GLU A 79 1.18 21.53 10.36
CA GLU A 79 2.46 22.26 10.32
C GLU A 79 2.92 22.67 8.92
N CYS A 80 2.33 22.14 7.84
CA CYS A 80 2.76 22.46 6.47
C CYS A 80 1.71 23.20 5.62
N ALA A 81 0.56 23.58 6.19
CA ALA A 81 -0.50 24.27 5.42
C ALA A 81 -0.25 25.78 5.22
N SER A 82 0.81 26.35 5.80
CA SER A 82 1.18 27.76 5.59
C SER A 82 2.53 27.89 4.91
N SER A 83 2.54 27.86 3.58
CA SER A 83 3.52 28.60 2.80
C SER A 83 2.90 29.95 2.45
N HIS A 84 3.37 30.99 3.14
CA HIS A 84 3.09 32.40 2.85
C HIS A 84 3.51 32.80 1.43
#